data_AF-A0A382QA99-F1
#
_entry.id   AF-A0A382QA99-F1
#
_cell.length_a   1.000
_cell.length_b   1.000
_cell.length_c   1.000
_cell.angle_alpha   90.00
_cell.angle_beta   90.00
_cell.angle_gamma   90.00
#
_symmetry.space_group_name_H-M   'P 1'
#
loop_
_entity.id
_entity.type
_entity.pdbx_description
1 polymer ?
#
loop_
_entity_poly.entity_id
_entity_poly.type
_entity_poly.pdbx_seq_one_letter_code
_entity_poly.pdbx_strand_id
1 'polypeptide(L)' 'LDITEILRVFSTLRFLLPKSIIKISGGREVNLKDDGRKILLSGANGIISAGYLTMGGNTIKKDTEMIKEINLET' A
#
# COMPACT_ATOMS: atom_id res chain seq x y z
N LEU A 1 -3.55 -7.71 -13.64
CA LEU A 1 -2.30 -8.21 -13.04
C LEU A 1 -2.69 -9.21 -11.98
N ASP A 2 -2.00 -10.35 -11.91
CA ASP A 2 -2.11 -11.19 -10.73
C ASP A 2 -1.51 -10.43 -9.52
N ILE A 3 -2.06 -10.63 -8.32
CA ILE A 3 -1.54 -9.99 -7.11
C ILE A 3 -0.05 -10.34 -6.90
N THR A 4 0.36 -11.54 -7.31
CA THR A 4 1.75 -12.00 -7.26
C THR A 4 2.71 -11.10 -8.04
N GLU A 5 2.28 -10.58 -9.20
CA GLU A 5 3.09 -9.66 -10.00
C GLU A 5 3.29 -8.32 -9.27
N ILE A 6 2.22 -7.80 -8.66
CA ILE A 6 2.28 -6.56 -7.87
C ILE A 6 3.26 -6.75 -6.70
N LEU A 7 3.09 -7.82 -5.91
CA LEU A 7 3.98 -8.09 -4.78
C LEU A 7 5.45 -8.24 -5.22
N ARG A 8 5.70 -8.94 -6.33
CA ARG A 8 7.05 -9.07 -6.90
C ARG A 8 7.67 -7.72 -7.23
N VAL A 9 6.91 -6.79 -7.82
CA VAL A 9 7.40 -5.44 -8.12
C VAL A 9 7.81 -4.73 -6.83
N PHE A 10 6.95 -4.70 -5.81
CA PHE A 10 7.26 -4.00 -4.56
C PHE A 10 8.43 -4.63 -3.79
N SER A 11 8.52 -5.96 -3.75
CA SER A 11 9.66 -6.65 -3.13
C SER A 11 10.97 -6.40 -3.88
N THR A 12 10.94 -6.41 -5.21
CA THR A 12 12.13 -6.10 -6.02
C THR A 12 12.57 -4.65 -5.81
N LEU A 13 11.62 -3.71 -5.83
CA LEU A 13 11.92 -2.29 -5.59
C LEU A 13 12.50 -2.07 -4.19
N ARG A 14 11.94 -2.70 -3.15
CA ARG A 14 12.50 -2.60 -1.79
C ARG A 14 13.91 -3.17 -1.71
N PHE A 15 14.16 -4.30 -2.35
CA PHE A 15 15.51 -4.88 -2.41
C PHE A 15 16.52 -3.94 -3.08
N LEU A 16 16.15 -3.35 -4.21
CA LEU A 16 17.02 -2.41 -4.96
C LEU A 16 17.16 -1.04 -4.27
N LEU A 17 16.12 -0.59 -3.57
CA LEU A 17 16.02 0.74 -2.98
C LEU A 17 15.73 0.65 -1.47
N PRO A 18 16.67 0.14 -0.66
CA PRO A 18 16.42 -0.22 0.73
C PRO A 18 15.98 0.95 1.61
N LYS A 19 16.36 2.18 1.28
CA LYS A 19 16.05 3.39 2.06
C LYS A 19 14.97 4.28 1.46
N SER A 20 14.51 3.98 0.25
CA SER A 20 13.55 4.84 -0.45
C SER A 20 12.15 4.72 0.13
N ILE A 21 11.38 5.79 0.01
CA ILE A 21 9.94 5.78 0.25
C ILE A 21 9.27 5.21 -1.00
N ILE A 22 8.63 4.06 -0.85
CA ILE A 22 7.88 3.37 -1.91
C ILE A 22 6.42 3.46 -1.51
N LYS A 23 5.67 4.33 -2.20
CA LYS A 23 4.27 4.63 -1.86
C LYS A 23 3.31 3.82 -2.72
N ILE A 24 2.26 3.32 -2.09
CA ILE A 24 1.06 2.82 -2.76
C ILE A 24 0.12 4.00 -2.92
N SER A 25 -0.26 4.28 -4.16
CA SER A 25 -1.24 5.29 -4.49
C SER A 25 -2.62 4.65 -4.63
N GLY A 26 -3.38 5.12 -5.61
CA GLY A 26 -4.77 4.80 -5.78
C GLY A 26 -5.12 3.43 -6.31
N GLY A 27 -6.32 3.00 -5.97
CA GLY A 27 -6.96 1.81 -6.50
C GLY A 27 -6.78 0.58 -5.64
N ARG A 28 -6.02 0.64 -4.54
CA ARG A 28 -5.84 -0.50 -3.62
C ARG A 28 -7.14 -0.86 -2.91
N GLU A 29 -7.96 0.13 -2.59
CA GLU A 29 -9.23 -0.03 -1.89
C GLU A 29 -10.38 -0.53 -2.79
N VAL A 30 -10.19 -0.44 -4.11
CA VAL A 30 -11.18 -0.90 -5.10
C VAL A 30 -10.74 -2.23 -5.73
N ASN A 31 -9.44 -2.36 -6.04
CA ASN A 31 -8.92 -3.47 -6.84
C ASN A 31 -8.27 -4.57 -6.01
N LEU A 32 -7.98 -4.34 -4.72
CA LEU A 32 -7.34 -5.34 -3.86
C LEU A 32 -8.28 -5.73 -2.71
N LYS A 33 -8.44 -7.05 -2.52
CA LYS A 33 -9.30 -7.59 -1.46
C LYS A 33 -8.86 -7.24 -0.04
N ASP A 34 -7.59 -6.89 0.14
CA ASP A 34 -6.97 -6.62 1.43
C ASP A 34 -6.59 -5.14 1.62
N ASP A 35 -7.11 -4.23 0.80
CA ASP A 35 -6.84 -2.79 0.84
C ASP A 35 -5.33 -2.42 0.76
N GLY A 36 -4.48 -3.33 0.27
CA GLY A 36 -3.03 -3.11 0.12
C GLY A 36 -2.16 -3.60 1.29
N ARG A 37 -2.72 -4.31 2.27
CA ARG A 37 -1.97 -4.90 3.40
C ARG A 37 -0.75 -5.72 2.95
N LYS A 38 -0.93 -6.65 2.02
CA LYS A 38 0.17 -7.48 1.48
C LYS A 38 1.24 -6.64 0.79
N ILE A 39 0.87 -5.53 0.15
CA ILE A 39 1.83 -4.68 -0.55
C ILE A 39 2.75 -3.96 0.46
N LEU A 40 2.19 -3.46 1.56
CA LEU A 40 2.98 -2.89 2.67
C LEU A 40 3.99 -3.90 3.23
N LEU A 41 3.53 -5.12 3.49
CA LEU A 41 4.41 -6.20 3.96
C LEU A 41 5.45 -6.64 2.92
N SER A 42 5.18 -6.40 1.63
CA SER A 42 6.09 -6.79 0.54
C SER A 42 7.18 -5.77 0.24
N GLY A 43 7.12 -4.55 0.78
CA GLY A 43 8.18 -3.55 0.61
C GLY A 43 7.73 -2.09 0.50
N ALA A 44 6.43 -1.82 0.34
CA ALA A 44 5.92 -0.46 0.41
C ALA A 44 5.95 0.08 1.85
N ASN A 45 6.23 1.36 2.00
CA ASN A 45 6.29 2.04 3.30
C ASN A 45 5.62 3.43 3.26
N GLY A 46 4.66 3.61 2.36
CA GLY A 46 3.84 4.81 2.31
C GLY A 46 2.53 4.55 1.61
N ILE A 47 1.51 5.30 2.01
CA ILE A 47 0.16 5.26 1.47
C ILE A 47 -0.27 6.70 1.17
N ILE A 48 -1.00 6.90 0.08
CA ILE A 48 -1.79 8.12 -0.11
C ILE A 48 -3.21 7.84 0.39
N SER A 49 -3.57 8.47 1.51
CA SER A 49 -4.90 8.41 2.11
C SER A 49 -5.75 9.59 1.65
N ALA A 50 -7.07 9.39 1.61
CA ALA A 50 -8.12 10.39 1.35
C ALA A 50 -7.89 11.30 0.13
N GLY A 51 -8.69 11.13 -0.91
CA GLY A 51 -8.71 12.04 -2.06
C GLY A 51 -7.38 12.03 -2.82
N TYR A 52 -7.27 11.23 -3.88
CA TYR A 52 -6.08 11.27 -4.75
C TYR A 52 -6.50 11.31 -6.22
N LEU A 53 -5.86 12.21 -6.98
CA LEU A 53 -6.24 12.51 -8.36
C LEU A 53 -7.74 12.83 -8.50
N THR A 54 -8.53 11.88 -9.01
CA THR A 54 -9.98 11.98 -9.22
C THR A 54 -10.81 11.03 -8.33
N MET A 55 -10.17 10.31 -7.41
CA MET A 55 -10.78 9.27 -6.58
C MET A 55 -10.90 9.69 -5.12
N GLY A 56 -11.96 9.22 -4.45
CA GLY A 56 -12.21 9.52 -3.03
C GLY A 56 -11.24 8.86 -2.06
N GLY A 57 -10.67 7.69 -2.40
CA GLY A 57 -9.76 6.96 -1.53
C GLY A 57 -10.38 6.40 -0.24
N ASN A 58 -9.59 5.64 0.51
CA ASN A 58 -9.93 5.31 1.90
C ASN A 58 -9.82 6.55 2.78
N THR A 59 -10.63 6.60 3.85
CA THR A 59 -10.46 7.61 4.90
C THR A 59 -9.16 7.36 5.66
N ILE A 60 -8.58 8.43 6.21
CA ILE A 60 -7.36 8.34 7.04
C ILE A 60 -7.56 7.33 8.18
N LYS A 61 -8.73 7.37 8.85
CA LYS A 61 -9.05 6.44 9.94
C LYS A 61 -8.97 4.97 9.50
N LYS A 62 -9.58 4.64 8.36
CA LYS A 62 -9.59 3.27 7.83
C LYS A 62 -8.18 2.79 7.49
N ASP A 63 -7.35 3.67 6.92
CA ASP A 63 -5.96 3.33 6.62
C ASP A 63 -5.12 3.15 7.87
N THR A 64 -5.29 4.00 8.88
CA THR A 64 -4.62 3.87 10.18
C THR A 64 -4.99 2.57 10.88
N GLU A 65 -6.26 2.16 10.87
CA GLU A 65 -6.72 0.89 11.42
C GLU A 65 -6.09 -0.30 10.67
N MET A 66 -6.11 -0.27 9.34
CA MET A 66 -5.53 -1.31 8.49
C MET A 66 -4.02 -1.48 8.69
N ILE A 67 -3.26 -0.38 8.86
CA ILE A 67 -1.82 -0.42 9.16
C ILE A 67 -1.56 -1.08 10.52
N LYS A 68 -2.37 -0.74 11.54
CA LYS A 68 -2.25 -1.34 12.88
C LYS A 68 -2.57 -2.84 12.89
N GLU A 69 -3.57 -3.28 12.12
CA GLU A 69 -3.95 -4.70 12.02
C GLU A 69 -2.81 -5.60 11.51
N ILE A 70 -1.88 -5.04 10.72
CA ILE A 70 -0.69 -5.76 10.23
C ILE A 70 0.57 -5.46 11.04
N ASN A 71 0.42 -4.91 12.25
CA ASN A 71 1.50 -4.58 13.19
C ASN A 71 2.55 -3.61 12.62
N LEU A 72 2.12 -2.66 11.78
CA LEU A 72 2.95 -1.55 11.32
C LEU A 72 2.60 -0.26 12.06
N GLU A 73 3.50 0.70 11.99
CA GLU A 73 3.35 2.03 12.60
C GLU A 73 2.90 3.06 11.55
N THR A 74 2.11 4.04 11.99
CA THR A 74 1.64 5.18 11.19
C THR A 74 2.38 6.46 11.52
#